data_AF-A0A1F6U4C6-F1
#
_entry.id   AF-A0A1F6U4C6-F1
#
_cell.length_a   1.000
_cell.length_b   1.000
_cell.length_c   1.000
_cell.angle_alpha   90.00
_cell.angle_beta   90.00
_cell.angle_gamma   90.00
#
_symmetry.space_group_name_H-M   'P 1'
#
loop_
_entity.id
_entity.type
_entity.pdbx_description
1 polymer ?
#
loop_
_entity_poly.entity_id
_entity_poly.type
_entity_poly.pdbx_seq_one_letter_code
_entity_poly.pdbx_strand_id
1 'polypeptide(L)'
;MSLEEAQTKHRWLMDTIRQYLEEQDVPRYLIERMFSLASTEIYWLNRRDLDAIGRRANWWDQVLVNRCKLDKRLEQKYLSGETHPQTREAEAEKHIYDVAVCAYEISAEERKRNLSNLLSTKP
;
A
#
# COMPACT_ATOMS: atom_id res chain seq x y z
N MET A 1 7.26 -37.34 3.58
CA MET A 1 8.00 -36.21 3.02
C MET A 1 9.47 -36.43 3.34
N SER A 2 10.32 -36.62 2.34
CA SER A 2 11.78 -36.75 2.48
C SER A 2 12.43 -35.38 2.74
N LEU A 3 13.72 -35.38 3.11
CA LEU A 3 14.49 -34.15 3.27
C LEU A 3 14.56 -33.35 1.95
N GLU A 4 14.76 -34.04 0.84
CA GLU A 4 14.84 -33.44 -0.50
C GLU A 4 13.49 -32.85 -0.95
N GLU A 5 12.39 -33.56 -0.67
CA GLU A 5 11.03 -33.05 -0.91
C GLU A 5 10.75 -31.80 -0.07
N ALA A 6 11.17 -31.79 1.20
CA ALA A 6 11.00 -30.65 2.09
C ALA A 6 11.80 -29.43 1.62
N GLN A 7 13.06 -29.61 1.22
CA GLN A 7 13.91 -28.54 0.69
C GLN A 7 13.37 -27.96 -0.62
N THR A 8 12.88 -28.83 -1.51
CA THR A 8 12.29 -28.41 -2.78
C THR A 8 11.00 -27.61 -2.55
N LYS A 9 10.13 -28.09 -1.67
CA LYS A 9 8.91 -27.36 -1.29
C LYS A 9 9.22 -26.01 -0.63
N HIS A 10 10.24 -25.96 0.22
CA HIS A 10 10.67 -24.71 0.86
C HIS A 10 11.16 -23.69 -0.16
N ARG A 11 12.06 -24.08 -1.06
CA ARG A 11 12.58 -23.18 -2.13
C ARG A 11 11.44 -22.64 -2.99
N TRP A 12 10.55 -23.52 -3.45
CA TRP A 12 9.40 -23.13 -4.26
C TRP A 12 8.50 -22.12 -3.55
N LEU A 13 8.19 -22.36 -2.27
CA LEU A 13 7.36 -21.44 -1.49
C LEU A 13 8.05 -20.07 -1.32
N MET A 14 9.35 -20.08 -1.03
CA MET A 14 10.13 -18.85 -0.87
C MET A 14 10.19 -18.03 -2.16
N ASP A 15 10.41 -18.67 -3.31
CA ASP A 15 10.42 -17.99 -4.60
C ASP A 15 9.03 -17.45 -4.97
N THR A 16 7.97 -18.21 -4.68
CA THR A 16 6.58 -17.78 -4.92
C THR A 16 6.22 -16.55 -4.10
N ILE A 17 6.57 -16.54 -2.81
CA ILE A 17 6.32 -15.38 -1.93
C ILE A 17 7.15 -14.17 -2.38
N ARG A 18 8.42 -14.38 -2.77
CA ARG A 18 9.27 -13.30 -3.27
C ARG A 18 8.64 -12.64 -4.51
N GLN A 19 8.24 -13.45 -5.48
CA GLN A 19 7.62 -12.95 -6.71
C GLN A 19 6.34 -12.19 -6.41
N TYR A 20 5.48 -12.73 -5.53
CA TYR A 20 4.26 -12.02 -5.12
C TYR A 20 4.55 -10.64 -4.51
N LEU A 21 5.54 -10.54 -3.61
CA LEU A 21 5.89 -9.25 -3.00
C LEU A 21 6.45 -8.25 -4.02
N GLU A 22 7.25 -8.72 -4.99
CA GLU A 22 7.74 -7.89 -6.10
C GLU A 22 6.58 -7.38 -6.98
N GLU A 23 5.60 -8.24 -7.27
CA GLU A 23 4.39 -7.87 -8.03
C GLU A 23 3.49 -6.87 -7.28
N GLN A 24 3.58 -6.82 -5.94
CA GLN A 24 2.89 -5.84 -5.11
C GLN A 24 3.71 -4.55 -4.88
N ASP A 25 4.75 -4.30 -5.69
CA ASP A 25 5.64 -3.13 -5.59
C ASP A 25 6.33 -3.01 -4.21
N VAL A 26 6.52 -4.10 -3.47
CA VAL A 26 7.23 -4.04 -2.18
C VAL A 26 8.72 -3.77 -2.45
N PRO A 27 9.33 -2.75 -1.81
CA PRO A 27 10.74 -2.43 -2.00
C PRO A 27 11.66 -3.64 -1.77
N ARG A 28 12.59 -3.89 -2.70
CA ARG A 28 13.49 -5.06 -2.66
C ARG A 28 14.21 -5.22 -1.31
N TYR A 29 14.66 -4.13 -0.71
CA TYR A 29 15.36 -4.19 0.59
C TYR A 29 14.46 -4.74 1.71
N LEU A 30 13.14 -4.52 1.66
CA LEU A 30 12.19 -5.08 2.63
C LEU A 30 11.97 -6.56 2.39
N ILE A 31 11.86 -6.97 1.13
CA ILE A 31 11.78 -8.38 0.75
C ILE A 31 13.03 -9.10 1.26
N GLU A 32 14.23 -8.59 0.98
CA GLU A 32 15.47 -9.15 1.49
C GLU A 32 15.50 -9.21 3.03
N ARG A 33 15.02 -8.14 3.69
CA ARG A 33 14.95 -8.11 5.15
C ARG A 33 14.03 -9.20 5.71
N MET A 34 12.83 -9.38 5.13
CA MET A 34 11.88 -10.41 5.56
C MET A 34 12.46 -11.82 5.38
N PHE A 35 13.15 -12.08 4.27
CA PHE A 35 13.74 -13.38 3.97
C PHE A 35 15.07 -13.65 4.71
N SER A 36 15.68 -12.62 5.29
CA SER A 36 16.87 -12.75 6.14
C SER A 36 16.57 -13.26 7.55
N LEU A 37 15.30 -13.24 7.96
CA LEU A 37 14.87 -13.61 9.29
C LEU A 37 14.49 -15.09 9.37
N ALA A 38 14.65 -15.68 10.55
CA ALA A 38 14.10 -17.01 10.80
C ALA A 38 12.57 -16.98 10.73
N SER A 39 11.93 -18.10 10.40
CA SER A 39 10.46 -18.19 10.33
C SER A 39 9.75 -17.91 11.66
N THR A 40 10.49 -17.91 12.77
CA THR A 40 10.01 -17.59 14.12
C THR A 40 10.14 -16.11 14.49
N GLU A 41 10.81 -15.31 13.66
CA GLU A 41 11.06 -13.90 13.90
C GLU A 41 10.04 -13.04 13.15
N ILE A 42 9.60 -11.96 13.81
CA ILE A 42 8.66 -10.99 13.24
C ILE A 42 9.44 -9.71 12.93
N TYR A 43 9.37 -9.28 11.67
CA TYR A 43 9.83 -7.95 11.28
C TYR A 43 8.72 -6.92 11.49
N TRP A 44 8.96 -5.95 12.36
CA TRP A 44 8.08 -4.81 12.53
C TRP A 44 8.53 -3.66 11.61
N LEU A 45 7.65 -3.23 10.71
CA LEU A 45 7.91 -2.10 9.81
C LEU A 45 8.13 -0.82 10.62
N ASN A 46 9.21 -0.10 10.30
CA ASN A 46 9.46 1.22 10.86
C ASN A 46 8.82 2.30 9.96
N ARG A 47 8.89 3.57 10.40
CA ARG A 47 8.28 4.68 9.65
C ARG A 47 8.85 4.83 8.24
N ARG A 48 10.16 4.65 8.04
CA ARG A 48 10.80 4.73 6.72
C ARG A 48 10.29 3.63 5.80
N ASP A 49 10.02 2.44 6.33
CA ASP A 49 9.48 1.34 5.55
C ASP A 49 8.06 1.62 5.09
N LEU A 50 7.23 2.16 5.98
CA LEU A 50 5.87 2.60 5.66
C LEU A 50 5.88 3.73 4.62
N ASP A 51 6.82 4.67 4.73
CA ASP A 51 6.97 5.76 3.76
C ASP A 51 7.46 5.23 2.39
N ALA A 52 8.31 4.20 2.38
CA ALA A 52 8.84 3.59 1.15
C ALA A 52 7.83 2.70 0.43
N ILE A 53 7.00 1.94 1.17
CA ILE A 53 5.86 1.19 0.61
C ILE A 53 4.79 2.18 0.11
N GLY A 54 4.63 3.30 0.83
CA GLY A 54 3.60 4.28 0.56
C GLY A 54 2.25 3.91 1.19
N ARG A 55 1.31 4.87 1.16
CA ARG A 55 -0.03 4.71 1.76
C ARG A 55 -1.01 3.94 0.88
N ARG A 56 -0.76 3.94 -0.42
CA ARG A 56 -1.64 3.45 -1.47
C ARG A 56 -0.78 2.87 -2.58
N ALA A 57 -1.38 1.98 -3.38
CA ALA A 57 -0.71 1.44 -4.56
C ALA A 57 -0.29 2.57 -5.53
N ASN A 58 0.88 2.42 -6.16
CA ASN A 58 1.48 3.44 -7.03
C ASN A 58 0.55 3.87 -8.17
N TRP A 59 -0.14 2.92 -8.79
CA TRP A 59 -1.09 3.20 -9.88
C TRP A 59 -2.24 4.09 -9.41
N TRP A 60 -2.71 3.88 -8.18
CA TRP A 60 -3.82 4.64 -7.63
C TRP A 60 -3.41 6.07 -7.30
N ASP A 61 -2.20 6.26 -6.75
CA ASP A 61 -1.62 7.59 -6.57
C ASP A 61 -1.51 8.35 -7.90
N GLN A 62 -1.10 7.69 -8.99
CA GLN A 62 -1.06 8.33 -10.31
C GLN A 62 -2.45 8.74 -10.79
N VAL A 63 -3.47 7.92 -10.57
CA VAL A 63 -4.87 8.29 -10.86
C VAL A 63 -5.28 9.53 -10.06
N LEU A 64 -4.97 9.58 -8.76
CA LEU A 64 -5.31 10.71 -7.90
C LEU A 64 -4.57 11.99 -8.29
N VAL A 65 -3.29 11.92 -8.65
CA VAL A 65 -2.52 13.07 -9.16
C VAL A 65 -3.15 13.59 -10.44
N ASN A 66 -3.47 12.71 -11.38
CA ASN A 66 -3.96 13.11 -12.70
C ASN A 66 -5.40 13.64 -12.66
N ARG A 67 -6.29 12.94 -11.97
CA ARG A 67 -7.74 13.20 -11.96
C ARG A 67 -8.20 14.09 -10.80
N CYS A 68 -7.65 13.86 -9.61
CA CYS A 68 -8.05 14.56 -8.39
C CYS A 68 -7.05 15.64 -7.95
N LYS A 69 -5.97 15.87 -8.72
CA LYS A 69 -4.94 16.89 -8.43
C LYS A 69 -4.27 16.71 -7.06
N LEU A 70 -4.07 15.46 -6.65
CA LEU A 70 -3.30 15.15 -5.44
C LEU A 70 -1.92 15.83 -5.50
N ASP A 71 -1.62 16.65 -4.49
CA ASP A 71 -0.26 17.14 -4.22
C ASP A 71 0.35 16.19 -3.19
N LYS A 72 1.19 15.27 -3.67
CA LYS A 72 1.84 14.25 -2.83
C LYS A 72 2.72 14.87 -1.74
N ARG A 73 3.32 16.04 -2.01
CA ARG A 73 4.21 16.71 -1.06
C ARG A 73 3.39 17.38 0.04
N LEU A 74 2.28 18.01 -0.32
CA LEU A 74 1.35 18.60 0.64
C LEU A 74 0.75 17.53 1.56
N GLU A 75 0.30 16.41 0.98
CA GLU A 75 -0.22 15.27 1.74
C GLU A 75 0.84 14.71 2.71
N GLN A 76 2.07 14.48 2.24
CA GLN A 76 3.14 13.95 3.09
C GLN A 76 3.45 14.86 4.28
N LYS A 77 3.54 16.18 4.05
CA LYS A 77 3.81 17.17 5.10
C LYS A 77 2.69 17.26 6.13
N TYR A 78 1.44 17.26 5.66
CA TYR A 78 0.28 17.25 6.55
C TYR A 78 0.28 16.01 7.46
N LEU A 79 0.61 14.84 6.90
CA LEU A 79 0.61 13.57 7.63
C LEU A 79 1.83 13.34 8.53
N SER A 80 2.96 14.02 8.27
CA SER A 80 4.12 13.97 9.15
C SER A 80 3.98 14.86 10.37
N GLY A 81 2.96 15.74 10.40
CA GLY A 81 2.77 16.71 11.47
C GLY A 81 3.88 17.76 11.51
N GLU A 82 4.61 17.98 10.40
CA GLU A 82 5.56 19.08 10.30
C GLU A 82 4.79 20.39 10.46
N THR A 83 5.01 21.06 11.60
CA THR A 83 4.24 22.22 12.04
C THR A 83 4.17 23.28 10.95
N HIS A 84 2.94 23.53 10.50
CA HIS A 84 2.63 24.59 9.57
C HIS A 84 1.91 25.73 10.32
N PRO A 85 2.03 26.99 9.87
CA PRO A 85 1.12 28.03 10.28
C PRO A 85 -0.32 27.54 10.14
N GLN A 86 -1.18 27.80 11.12
CA GLN A 86 -2.57 27.29 11.18
C GLN A 86 -3.35 27.47 9.87
N THR A 87 -3.10 28.55 9.14
CA THR A 87 -3.72 28.82 7.82
C THR A 87 -3.31 27.80 6.75
N ARG A 88 -2.03 27.40 6.71
CA ARG A 88 -1.53 26.38 5.76
C ARG A 88 -1.99 24.97 6.12
N GLU A 89 -2.22 24.71 7.40
CA GLU A 89 -2.78 23.44 7.86
C GLU A 89 -4.24 23.28 7.41
N ALA A 90 -5.07 24.32 7.57
CA ALA A 90 -6.44 24.33 7.08
C ALA A 90 -6.55 24.21 5.55
N GLU A 91 -5.64 24.85 4.80
CA GLU A 91 -5.54 24.70 3.34
C GLU A 91 -5.17 23.27 2.93
N ALA A 92 -4.20 22.66 3.64
CA ALA A 92 -3.80 21.27 3.40
C ALA A 92 -4.93 20.29 3.72
N GLU A 93 -5.61 20.48 4.85
CA GLU A 93 -6.75 19.67 5.25
C GLU A 93 -7.87 19.73 4.20
N LYS A 94 -8.23 20.94 3.76
CA LYS A 94 -9.23 21.12 2.71
C LYS A 94 -8.81 20.42 1.41
N HIS A 95 -7.56 20.59 0.98
CA HIS A 95 -7.06 19.93 -0.24
C HIS A 95 -7.16 18.40 -0.13
N ILE A 96 -6.77 17.84 1.01
CA ILE A 96 -6.84 16.39 1.25
C ILE A 96 -8.30 15.91 1.26
N TYR A 97 -9.22 16.68 1.84
CA TYR A 97 -10.65 16.41 1.80
C TYR A 97 -11.18 16.40 0.37
N ASP A 98 -10.86 17.43 -0.42
CA ASP A 98 -11.31 17.55 -1.82
C ASP A 98 -10.79 16.38 -2.67
N VAL A 99 -9.53 15.97 -2.48
CA VAL A 99 -8.97 14.76 -3.11
C VAL A 99 -9.72 13.51 -2.68
N ALA A 100 -10.07 13.37 -1.39
CA ALA A 100 -10.79 12.21 -0.89
C ALA A 100 -12.21 12.11 -1.46
N VAL A 101 -12.92 13.23 -1.60
CA VAL A 101 -14.23 13.30 -2.26
C VAL A 101 -14.11 12.86 -3.72
N CYS A 102 -13.15 13.43 -4.46
CA CYS A 102 -12.91 13.04 -5.85
C CYS A 102 -12.55 11.54 -5.96
N ALA A 103 -11.67 11.03 -5.09
CA ALA A 103 -11.30 9.62 -5.03
C ALA A 103 -12.52 8.71 -4.80
N TYR A 104 -13.44 9.15 -3.94
CA TYR A 104 -14.69 8.47 -3.70
C TYR A 104 -15.54 8.42 -4.97
N GLU A 105 -15.70 9.53 -5.67
CA GLU A 105 -16.50 9.61 -6.90
C GLU A 105 -15.95 8.71 -8.02
N ILE A 106 -14.63 8.79 -8.29
CA ILE A 106 -14.02 8.04 -9.39
C ILE A 106 -14.04 6.51 -9.19
N SER A 107 -14.19 6.03 -7.95
CA SER A 107 -14.26 4.60 -7.62
C SER A 107 -15.68 4.14 -7.24
N ALA A 108 -16.69 5.02 -7.35
CA ALA A 108 -18.05 4.70 -6.92
C ALA A 108 -18.65 3.51 -7.65
N GLU A 109 -18.46 3.44 -8.98
CA GLU A 109 -19.02 2.36 -9.79
C GLU A 109 -18.29 1.03 -9.56
N GLU A 110 -16.95 1.02 -9.48
CA GLU A 110 -16.20 -0.17 -9.05
C GLU A 110 -16.64 -0.65 -7.66
N ARG A 111 -16.82 0.25 -6.69
CA ARG A 111 -17.27 -0.14 -5.34
C ARG A 111 -18.65 -0.78 -5.36
N LYS A 112 -19.60 -0.20 -6.10
CA LYS A 112 -20.95 -0.79 -6.27
C LYS A 112 -20.86 -2.18 -6.88
N ARG A 113 -20.05 -2.35 -7.94
CA ARG A 113 -19.86 -3.64 -8.61
C ARG A 113 -19.24 -4.67 -7.67
N ASN A 114 -18.16 -4.32 -6.97
CA ASN A 114 -17.47 -5.21 -6.05
C ASN A 114 -18.38 -5.63 -4.89
N LEU A 115 -19.14 -4.69 -4.33
CA LEU A 115 -20.13 -4.98 -3.29
C LEU A 115 -21.22 -5.92 -3.83
N SER A 116 -21.76 -5.66 -5.02
CA SER A 116 -22.75 -6.54 -5.64
C SER A 116 -22.21 -7.96 -5.82
N ASN A 117 -20.96 -8.10 -6.28
CA ASN A 117 -20.32 -9.40 -6.47
C ASN A 117 -20.19 -10.15 -5.13
N LEU A 118 -19.67 -9.48 -4.10
CA LEU A 118 -19.52 -10.03 -2.75
C LEU A 118 -20.85 -10.50 -2.14
N LEU A 119 -21.94 -9.75 -2.39
CA LEU A 119 -23.27 -10.10 -1.90
C LEU A 119 -23.95 -11.18 -2.75
N SER A 120 -23.53 -11.35 -4.01
CA SER A 120 -24.09 -12.34 -4.95
C SER A 120 -23.38 -13.70 -4.87
N THR A 121 -22.15 -13.74 -4.37
CA THR A 121 -21.48 -14.99 -4.01
C THR A 121 -22.20 -15.63 -2.83
N LYS A 122 -23.09 -16.60 -3.11
CA LYS A 122 -23.58 -17.52 -2.09
C LYS A 122 -22.39 -18.30 -1.49
N PRO A 123 -22.38 -18.54 -0.17
CA PRO A 123 -21.40 -19.42 0.46
C PRO A 123 -21.48 -20.85 -0.09
#